data_AF-A0A161HJW0-F1
#
_entry.id   AF-A0A161HJW0-F1
#
_cell.length_a   1.000
_cell.length_b   1.000
_cell.length_c   1.000
_cell.angle_alpha   90.00
_cell.angle_beta   90.00
_cell.angle_gamma   90.00
#
_symmetry.space_group_name_H-M   'P 1'
#
loop_
_entity.id
_entity.type
_entity.pdbx_description
1 polymer ?
#
loop_
_entity_poly.entity_id
_entity_poly.type
_entity_poly.pdbx_seq_one_letter_code
_entity_poly.pdbx_strand_id
1 'polypeptide(L)'
;MTSTEAAVGNGDPKPVKDRPSITKELAHLAELNRSQRLGISPELRIVGATAISGLYGLLTGFYNGYNQSSLQYLAENAHRLPRTKGAWYFYYKRKNYVVLKASMIQSVRSGVKFGTAAMMYFGIEAYLDHVRHTIDFISTIASSGTVGVAYGIFNKLGRKQIARSARSFMAFGAIIGLTQDGMRFARGNDVWYLRFLRRN
;
A
#
# COMPACT_ATOMS: atom_id res chain seq x y z
N MET A 1 -46.88 -15.52 -46.85
CA MET A 1 -45.80 -14.52 -46.96
C MET A 1 -45.06 -14.52 -45.65
N THR A 2 -43.79 -14.89 -45.73
CA THR A 2 -42.99 -15.57 -44.72
C THR A 2 -42.34 -14.58 -43.77
N SER A 3 -42.49 -14.81 -42.46
CA SER A 3 -41.77 -14.13 -41.39
C SER A 3 -40.27 -14.39 -41.50
N THR A 4 -39.45 -13.35 -41.51
CA THR A 4 -37.98 -13.45 -41.48
C THR A 4 -37.52 -13.52 -40.02
N GLU A 5 -37.28 -14.73 -39.52
CA GLU A 5 -36.56 -14.96 -38.26
C GLU A 5 -35.07 -14.60 -38.45
N ALA A 6 -34.60 -13.60 -37.72
CA ALA A 6 -33.19 -13.27 -37.61
C ALA A 6 -32.50 -14.32 -36.73
N ALA A 7 -31.65 -15.14 -37.35
CA ALA A 7 -30.81 -16.11 -36.66
C ALA A 7 -29.80 -15.39 -35.74
N VAL A 8 -30.06 -15.40 -34.44
CA VAL A 8 -29.06 -15.11 -33.41
C VAL A 8 -28.08 -16.29 -33.41
N GLY A 9 -26.93 -16.09 -34.06
CA GLY A 9 -25.82 -17.04 -34.03
C GLY A 9 -25.30 -17.17 -32.60
N ASN A 10 -25.71 -18.24 -31.93
CA ASN A 10 -25.16 -18.66 -30.64
C ASN A 10 -23.75 -19.19 -30.90
N GLY A 11 -22.76 -18.29 -30.93
CA GLY A 11 -21.36 -18.65 -31.03
C GLY A 11 -20.88 -19.14 -29.67
N ASP A 12 -20.88 -20.47 -29.48
CA ASP A 12 -20.19 -21.10 -28.36
C ASP A 12 -18.77 -20.51 -28.25
N PRO A 13 -18.29 -20.14 -27.05
CA PRO A 13 -16.93 -19.65 -26.88
C PRO A 13 -15.97 -20.74 -27.37
N LYS A 14 -15.29 -20.46 -28.49
CA LYS A 14 -14.34 -21.39 -29.11
C LYS A 14 -13.37 -21.88 -28.02
N PRO A 15 -13.13 -23.20 -27.89
CA PRO A 15 -12.21 -23.71 -26.88
C PRO A 15 -10.84 -23.09 -27.10
N VAL A 16 -10.35 -22.39 -26.08
CA VAL A 16 -9.00 -21.82 -26.07
C VAL A 16 -8.04 -22.99 -26.29
N LYS A 17 -7.39 -23.03 -27.45
CA LYS A 17 -6.41 -24.06 -27.80
C LYS A 17 -5.36 -24.09 -26.69
N ASP A 18 -5.36 -25.13 -25.86
CA ASP A 18 -4.35 -25.35 -24.82
C ASP A 18 -2.97 -25.27 -25.48
N ARG A 19 -2.24 -24.18 -25.20
CA ARG A 19 -0.84 -24.02 -25.64
C ARG A 19 0.01 -24.68 -24.56
N PRO A 20 0.50 -25.92 -24.75
CA PRO A 20 1.18 -26.68 -23.70
C PRO A 20 2.50 -26.03 -23.21
N SER A 21 3.02 -25.04 -23.95
CA SER A 21 4.16 -24.23 -23.52
C SER A 21 3.77 -23.18 -22.46
N ILE A 22 2.64 -22.50 -22.64
CA ILE A 22 2.16 -21.45 -21.72
C ILE A 22 1.75 -22.08 -20.39
N THR A 23 1.08 -23.23 -20.42
CA THR A 23 0.66 -23.92 -19.18
C THR A 23 1.85 -24.38 -18.33
N LYS A 24 2.94 -24.83 -18.97
CA LYS A 24 4.20 -25.18 -18.28
C LYS A 24 4.89 -23.95 -17.70
N GLU A 25 4.93 -22.85 -18.43
CA GLU A 25 5.50 -21.58 -17.96
C GLU A 25 4.73 -21.03 -16.76
N LEU A 26 3.39 -21.05 -16.82
CA LEU A 26 2.53 -20.66 -15.71
C LEU A 26 2.73 -21.56 -14.47
N ALA A 27 2.91 -22.86 -14.66
CA ALA A 27 3.20 -23.79 -13.56
C ALA A 27 4.56 -23.48 -12.90
N HIS A 28 5.60 -23.22 -13.71
CA HIS A 28 6.93 -22.83 -13.23
C HIS A 28 6.90 -21.49 -12.49
N LEU A 29 6.17 -20.49 -13.00
CA LEU A 29 5.97 -19.21 -12.32
C LEU A 29 5.18 -19.37 -11.02
N ALA A 30 4.18 -20.25 -10.98
CA ALA A 30 3.44 -20.56 -9.77
C ALA A 30 4.33 -21.21 -8.69
N GLU A 31 5.25 -22.08 -9.09
CA GLU A 31 6.24 -22.68 -8.19
C GLU A 31 7.24 -21.65 -7.65
N LEU A 32 7.80 -20.80 -8.54
CA LEU A 32 8.65 -19.67 -8.15
C LEU A 32 7.92 -18.75 -7.16
N ASN A 33 6.68 -18.38 -7.47
CA ASN A 33 5.85 -17.53 -6.62
C ASN A 33 5.55 -18.19 -5.27
N ARG A 34 5.33 -19.51 -5.23
CA ARG A 34 5.10 -20.27 -3.98
C ARG A 34 6.26 -20.13 -3.00
N SER A 35 7.50 -20.07 -3.50
CA SER A 35 8.71 -19.88 -2.68
C SER A 35 8.85 -18.46 -2.12
N GLN A 36 8.18 -17.47 -2.73
CA GLN A 36 8.22 -16.06 -2.32
C GLN A 36 7.40 -15.79 -1.05
N ARG A 37 7.73 -14.72 -0.33
CA ARG A 37 7.15 -14.38 0.99
C ARG A 37 5.63 -14.41 1.04
N LEU A 38 4.95 -13.94 0.00
CA LEU A 38 3.49 -13.82 -0.05
C LEU A 38 2.85 -14.65 -1.17
N GLY A 39 3.58 -15.58 -1.79
CA GLY A 39 3.03 -16.33 -2.93
C GLY A 39 2.94 -15.49 -4.22
N ILE A 40 3.58 -14.32 -4.26
CA ILE A 40 3.54 -13.36 -5.37
C ILE A 40 4.95 -12.86 -5.70
N SER A 41 5.16 -12.45 -6.94
CA SER A 41 6.43 -11.91 -7.40
C SER A 41 6.81 -10.62 -6.65
N PRO A 42 8.12 -10.38 -6.39
CA PRO A 42 8.57 -9.17 -5.72
C PRO A 42 8.14 -7.87 -6.43
N GLU A 43 8.13 -7.88 -7.75
CA GLU A 43 7.73 -6.74 -8.58
C GLU A 43 6.26 -6.36 -8.36
N LEU A 44 5.37 -7.36 -8.44
CA LEU A 44 3.94 -7.14 -8.22
C LEU A 44 3.66 -6.72 -6.78
N ARG A 45 4.43 -7.23 -5.81
CA ARG A 45 4.33 -6.82 -4.41
C ARG A 45 4.68 -5.35 -4.23
N ILE A 46 5.77 -4.86 -4.83
CA ILE A 46 6.18 -3.45 -4.70
C ILE A 46 5.13 -2.54 -5.33
N VAL A 47 4.70 -2.84 -6.57
CA VAL A 47 3.72 -2.01 -7.29
C VAL A 47 2.36 -2.03 -6.58
N GLY A 48 1.86 -3.22 -6.25
CA GLY A 48 0.58 -3.39 -5.57
C GLY A 48 0.55 -2.75 -4.19
N ALA A 49 1.60 -2.93 -3.39
CA ALA A 49 1.66 -2.33 -2.06
C ALA A 49 1.82 -0.81 -2.12
N THR A 50 2.56 -0.29 -3.09
CA THR A 50 2.69 1.16 -3.32
C THR A 50 1.34 1.77 -3.70
N ALA A 51 0.58 1.12 -4.58
CA ALA A 51 -0.74 1.57 -4.98
C ALA A 51 -1.73 1.57 -3.81
N ILE A 52 -1.79 0.48 -3.04
CA ILE A 52 -2.68 0.36 -1.88
C ILE A 52 -2.32 1.39 -0.80
N SER A 53 -1.02 1.54 -0.50
CA SER A 53 -0.55 2.51 0.49
C SER A 53 -0.78 3.95 0.04
N GLY A 54 -0.57 4.23 -1.25
CA GLY A 54 -0.88 5.53 -1.85
C GLY A 54 -2.36 5.87 -1.75
N LEU A 55 -3.25 4.92 -2.06
CA LEU A 55 -4.70 5.10 -1.91
C LEU A 55 -5.09 5.34 -0.45
N TYR A 56 -4.54 4.56 0.47
CA TYR A 56 -4.73 4.78 1.90
C TYR A 56 -4.28 6.20 2.31
N GLY A 57 -3.11 6.64 1.85
CA GLY A 57 -2.59 7.99 2.09
C GLY A 57 -3.48 9.09 1.50
N LEU A 58 -4.06 8.87 0.32
CA LEU A 58 -5.03 9.80 -0.28
C LEU A 58 -6.28 9.94 0.60
N LEU A 59 -6.87 8.82 1.04
CA LEU A 59 -8.08 8.81 1.87
C LEU A 59 -7.83 9.46 3.24
N THR A 60 -6.76 9.08 3.93
CA THR A 60 -6.40 9.64 5.23
C THR A 60 -6.04 11.13 5.11
N GLY A 61 -5.31 11.51 4.06
CA GLY A 61 -4.96 12.90 3.78
C GLY A 61 -6.19 13.77 3.48
N PHE A 62 -7.16 13.22 2.74
CA PHE A 62 -8.42 13.89 2.46
C PHE A 62 -9.23 14.10 3.74
N TYR A 63 -9.43 13.05 4.55
CA TYR A 63 -10.20 13.13 5.78
C TYR A 63 -9.60 14.13 6.78
N ASN A 64 -8.29 14.06 7.00
CA ASN A 64 -7.60 14.98 7.91
C ASN A 64 -7.60 16.42 7.36
N GLY A 65 -7.36 16.59 6.06
CA GLY A 65 -7.39 17.90 5.40
C GLY A 65 -8.78 18.54 5.45
N TYR A 66 -9.83 17.74 5.30
CA TYR A 66 -11.22 18.20 5.35
C TYR A 66 -11.58 18.72 6.74
N ASN A 67 -11.28 17.92 7.77
CA ASN A 67 -11.57 18.30 9.15
C ASN A 67 -10.80 19.55 9.56
N GLN A 68 -9.50 19.62 9.26
CA GLN A 68 -8.67 20.76 9.62
C GLN A 68 -9.11 22.04 8.89
N SER A 69 -9.34 21.97 7.58
CA SER A 69 -9.76 23.15 6.79
C SER A 69 -11.18 23.59 7.15
N SER A 70 -12.06 22.66 7.51
CA SER A 70 -13.42 22.97 7.97
C SER A 70 -13.40 23.73 9.29
N LEU A 71 -12.59 23.27 10.26
CA LEU A 71 -12.41 23.95 11.55
C LEU A 71 -11.77 25.33 11.38
N GLN A 72 -10.76 25.44 10.51
CA GLN A 72 -10.13 26.72 10.19
C GLN A 72 -11.14 27.70 9.57
N TYR A 73 -11.92 27.26 8.59
CA TYR A 73 -12.95 28.11 7.97
C TYR A 73 -14.01 28.58 8.97
N LEU A 74 -14.41 27.71 9.92
CA LEU A 74 -15.34 28.06 10.99
C LEU A 74 -14.72 29.11 11.93
N ALA A 75 -13.45 28.95 12.32
CA ALA A 75 -12.75 29.89 13.17
C ALA A 75 -12.59 31.27 12.49
N GLU A 76 -12.18 31.30 11.23
CA GLU A 76 -12.03 32.53 10.44
C GLU A 76 -13.35 33.29 10.27
N ASN A 77 -14.47 32.57 10.13
CA ASN A 77 -15.78 33.16 9.89
C ASN A 77 -16.69 33.23 11.14
N ALA A 78 -16.19 32.88 12.32
CA ALA A 78 -16.97 32.89 13.55
C ALA A 78 -17.58 34.27 13.84
N HIS A 79 -16.91 35.34 13.42
CA HIS A 79 -17.37 36.73 13.55
C HIS A 79 -18.26 37.22 12.39
N ARG A 80 -18.38 36.48 11.27
CA ARG A 80 -19.15 36.84 10.07
C ARG A 80 -20.26 35.82 9.76
N LEU A 81 -21.04 35.49 10.78
CA LEU A 81 -22.13 34.54 10.61
C LEU A 81 -23.29 35.16 9.80
N PRO A 82 -23.81 34.47 8.77
CA PRO A 82 -24.93 34.97 7.98
C PRO A 82 -26.20 35.15 8.83
N ARG A 83 -26.93 36.26 8.62
CA ARG A 83 -28.24 36.50 9.27
C ARG A 83 -29.45 36.13 8.42
N THR A 84 -29.30 36.05 7.10
CA THR A 84 -30.39 35.74 6.15
C THR A 84 -30.26 34.33 5.58
N LYS A 85 -31.39 33.70 5.23
CA LYS A 85 -31.42 32.36 4.62
C LYS A 85 -30.59 32.28 3.31
N GLY A 86 -30.67 33.32 2.47
CA GLY A 86 -29.88 33.40 1.22
C GLY A 86 -28.37 33.48 1.46
N ALA A 87 -27.93 34.20 2.49
CA ALA A 87 -26.52 34.29 2.82
C ALA A 87 -25.94 32.98 3.37
N TRP A 88 -26.76 32.16 4.05
CA TRP A 88 -26.36 30.80 4.47
C TRP A 88 -26.05 29.87 3.28
N TYR A 89 -26.78 29.98 2.17
CA TYR A 89 -26.47 29.21 0.96
C TYR A 89 -25.07 29.53 0.43
N PHE A 90 -24.74 30.82 0.28
CA PHE A 90 -23.42 31.24 -0.20
C PHE A 90 -22.30 30.88 0.78
N TYR A 91 -22.59 30.91 2.08
CA TYR A 91 -21.66 30.47 3.12
C TYR A 91 -21.28 29.00 2.95
N TYR A 92 -22.24 28.09 2.80
CA TYR A 92 -21.97 26.65 2.61
C TYR A 92 -21.31 26.36 1.26
N LYS A 93 -21.72 27.05 0.20
CA LYS A 93 -21.08 26.94 -1.12
C LYS A 93 -19.60 27.30 -1.05
N ARG A 94 -19.27 28.41 -0.38
CA ARG A 94 -17.88 28.86 -0.20
C ARG A 94 -17.10 27.94 0.72
N LYS A 95 -17.68 27.50 1.84
CA LYS A 95 -17.08 26.52 2.75
C LYS A 95 -16.67 25.26 2.01
N ASN A 96 -17.59 24.66 1.26
CA ASN A 96 -17.32 23.42 0.54
C ASN A 96 -16.22 23.61 -0.51
N TYR A 97 -16.19 24.73 -1.23
CA TYR A 97 -15.12 25.01 -2.19
C TYR A 97 -13.74 25.12 -1.52
N VAL A 98 -13.62 25.92 -0.46
CA VAL A 98 -12.34 26.14 0.25
C VAL A 98 -11.85 24.85 0.88
N VAL A 99 -12.73 24.15 1.60
CA VAL A 99 -12.40 22.90 2.29
C VAL A 99 -12.04 21.82 1.29
N LEU A 100 -12.81 21.63 0.21
CA LEU A 100 -12.53 20.60 -0.79
C LEU A 100 -11.19 20.86 -1.50
N LYS A 101 -10.92 22.11 -1.88
CA LYS A 101 -9.65 22.50 -2.52
C LYS A 101 -8.44 22.18 -1.63
N ALA A 102 -8.49 22.56 -0.35
CA ALA A 102 -7.41 22.29 0.59
C ALA A 102 -7.25 20.78 0.85
N SER A 103 -8.36 20.04 0.98
CA SER A 103 -8.36 18.59 1.20
C SER A 103 -7.76 17.81 0.02
N MET A 104 -8.01 18.25 -1.22
CA MET A 104 -7.45 17.63 -2.41
C MET A 104 -5.92 17.82 -2.53
N ILE A 105 -5.41 18.99 -2.14
CA ILE A 105 -3.96 19.22 -2.12
C ILE A 105 -3.30 18.35 -1.03
N GLN A 106 -3.92 18.28 0.15
CA GLN A 106 -3.42 17.51 1.27
C GLN A 106 -3.48 16.00 1.02
N SER A 107 -4.51 15.50 0.32
CA SER A 107 -4.64 14.10 -0.06
C SER A 107 -3.49 13.70 -0.99
N VAL A 108 -3.24 14.44 -2.08
CA VAL A 108 -2.15 14.13 -3.03
C VAL A 108 -0.80 14.10 -2.32
N ARG A 109 -0.50 15.10 -1.47
CA ARG A 109 0.74 15.15 -0.70
C ARG A 109 0.89 13.94 0.22
N SER A 110 -0.19 13.54 0.87
CA SER A 110 -0.20 12.37 1.76
C SER A 110 -0.05 11.07 0.97
N GLY A 111 -0.78 10.91 -0.14
CA GLY A 111 -0.69 9.75 -1.02
C GLY A 111 0.72 9.51 -1.54
N VAL A 112 1.41 10.56 -2.00
CA VAL A 112 2.82 10.46 -2.42
C VAL A 112 3.71 10.06 -1.25
N LYS A 113 3.51 10.64 -0.06
CA LYS A 113 4.30 10.30 1.14
C LYS A 113 4.15 8.83 1.54
N PHE A 114 2.92 8.31 1.55
CA PHE A 114 2.66 6.91 1.90
C PHE A 114 3.15 5.95 0.79
N GLY A 115 2.89 6.27 -0.48
CA GLY A 115 3.35 5.47 -1.60
C GLY A 115 4.88 5.36 -1.66
N THR A 116 5.60 6.47 -1.52
CA THR A 116 7.08 6.47 -1.49
C THR A 116 7.64 5.70 -0.30
N ALA A 117 7.02 5.81 0.87
CA ALA A 117 7.42 5.03 2.05
C ALA A 117 7.21 3.52 1.85
N ALA A 118 6.08 3.11 1.26
CA ALA A 118 5.81 1.71 0.94
C ALA A 118 6.77 1.18 -0.13
N MET A 119 7.03 1.95 -1.19
CA MET A 119 7.99 1.60 -2.23
C MET A 119 9.40 1.40 -1.64
N MET A 120 9.84 2.32 -0.78
CA MET A 120 11.12 2.20 -0.09
C MET A 120 11.18 0.95 0.79
N TYR A 121 10.12 0.68 1.56
CA TYR A 121 10.04 -0.49 2.43
C TYR A 121 10.14 -1.81 1.63
N PHE A 122 9.26 -2.02 0.65
CA PHE A 122 9.24 -3.27 -0.11
C PHE A 122 10.43 -3.39 -1.07
N GLY A 123 10.95 -2.27 -1.57
CA GLY A 123 12.13 -2.23 -2.44
C GLY A 123 13.41 -2.62 -1.71
N ILE A 124 13.64 -2.08 -0.51
CA ILE A 124 14.81 -2.46 0.31
C ILE A 124 14.70 -3.92 0.76
N GLU A 125 13.50 -4.38 1.14
CA GLU A 125 13.30 -5.79 1.50
C GLU A 125 13.61 -6.73 0.32
N ALA A 126 13.09 -6.43 -0.87
CA ALA A 126 13.37 -7.22 -2.07
C ALA A 126 14.85 -7.18 -2.48
N TYR A 127 15.51 -6.02 -2.34
CA TYR A 127 16.94 -5.87 -2.60
C TYR A 127 17.79 -6.72 -1.64
N LEU A 128 17.49 -6.67 -0.34
CA LEU A 128 18.21 -7.45 0.67
C LEU A 128 17.99 -8.95 0.50
N ASP A 129 16.77 -9.37 0.18
CA ASP A 129 16.46 -10.78 -0.12
C ASP A 129 17.23 -11.26 -1.36
N HIS A 130 17.39 -10.42 -2.39
CA HIS A 130 18.17 -10.74 -3.59
C HIS A 130 19.67 -10.87 -3.30
N VAL A 131 20.25 -9.95 -2.52
CA VAL A 131 21.68 -9.95 -2.18
C VAL A 131 22.05 -11.10 -1.25
N ARG A 132 21.17 -11.46 -0.30
CA ARG A 132 21.46 -12.50 0.69
C ARG A 132 21.10 -13.90 0.23
N HIS A 133 20.32 -14.03 -0.84
CA HIS A 133 19.70 -15.30 -1.28
C HIS A 133 18.94 -16.04 -0.16
N THR A 134 18.65 -15.37 0.95
CA THR A 134 17.84 -15.86 2.06
C THR A 134 16.69 -14.90 2.28
N ILE A 135 15.54 -15.48 2.57
CA ILE A 135 14.32 -14.72 2.85
C ILE A 135 14.04 -14.94 4.34
N ASP A 136 14.28 -13.90 5.15
CA ASP A 136 14.13 -13.94 6.61
C ASP A 136 13.58 -12.61 7.16
N PHE A 137 13.04 -12.63 8.38
CA PHE A 137 12.59 -11.44 9.11
C PHE A 137 13.67 -10.36 9.30
N ILE A 138 14.96 -10.72 9.21
CA ILE A 138 16.08 -9.77 9.34
C ILE A 138 16.06 -8.73 8.20
N SER A 139 15.78 -9.15 6.96
CA SER A 139 15.65 -8.22 5.83
C SER A 139 14.49 -7.23 6.06
N THR A 140 13.41 -7.70 6.70
CA THR A 140 12.26 -6.88 7.07
C THR A 140 12.60 -5.86 8.15
N ILE A 141 13.36 -6.25 9.18
CA ILE A 141 13.86 -5.34 10.24
C ILE A 141 14.78 -4.28 9.65
N ALA A 142 15.71 -4.68 8.79
CA ALA A 142 16.66 -3.76 8.16
C ALA A 142 15.94 -2.76 7.25
N SER A 143 14.98 -3.24 6.45
CA SER A 143 14.13 -2.39 5.62
C SER A 143 13.30 -1.40 6.47
N SER A 144 12.60 -1.89 7.49
CA SER A 144 11.78 -1.04 8.35
C SER A 144 12.62 0.00 9.09
N GLY A 145 13.78 -0.39 9.62
CA GLY A 145 14.73 0.52 10.25
C GLY A 145 15.21 1.61 9.30
N THR A 146 15.51 1.25 8.04
CA THR A 146 15.93 2.22 7.00
C THR A 146 14.83 3.22 6.69
N VAL A 147 13.58 2.76 6.56
CA VAL A 147 12.41 3.65 6.39
C VAL A 147 12.23 4.56 7.61
N GLY A 148 12.43 4.06 8.82
CA GLY A 148 12.35 4.84 10.06
C GLY A 148 13.42 5.93 10.17
N VAL A 149 14.64 5.65 9.66
CA VAL A 149 15.73 6.65 9.54
C VAL A 149 15.38 7.68 8.47
N ALA A 150 14.98 7.23 7.29
CA ALA A 150 14.59 8.11 6.18
C ALA A 150 13.47 9.07 6.62
N TYR A 151 12.44 8.55 7.29
CA TYR A 151 11.38 9.35 7.89
C TYR A 151 11.91 10.42 8.84
N GLY A 152 12.85 10.06 9.72
CA GLY A 152 13.46 10.99 10.65
C GLY A 152 14.21 12.14 9.94
N ILE A 153 14.94 11.82 8.88
CA ILE A 153 15.68 12.81 8.07
C ILE A 153 14.70 13.72 7.32
N PHE A 154 13.69 13.16 6.66
CA PHE A 154 12.69 13.94 5.90
C PHE A 154 11.93 14.93 6.76
N ASN A 155 11.63 14.58 8.01
CA ASN A 155 10.94 15.48 8.95
C ASN A 155 11.91 16.35 9.79
N LYS A 156 13.20 16.36 9.46
CA LYS A 156 14.25 17.15 10.16
C LYS A 156 14.25 16.92 11.68
N LEU A 157 14.05 15.67 12.11
CA LEU A 157 14.00 15.32 13.52
C LEU A 157 15.40 15.37 14.16
N GLY A 158 15.45 15.63 15.47
CA GLY A 158 16.72 15.60 16.21
C GLY A 158 17.33 14.19 16.24
N ARG A 159 18.65 14.07 16.43
CA ARG A 159 19.38 12.78 16.41
C ARG A 159 18.74 11.70 17.29
N LYS A 160 18.31 12.08 18.51
CA LYS A 160 17.64 11.16 19.46
C LYS A 160 16.25 10.71 18.96
N GLN A 161 15.53 11.56 18.25
CA GLN A 161 14.22 11.25 17.67
C GLN A 161 14.36 10.34 16.44
N ILE A 162 15.40 10.54 15.61
CA ILE A 162 15.71 9.63 14.49
C ILE A 162 16.01 8.22 15.02
N ALA A 163 16.86 8.11 16.04
CA ALA A 163 17.18 6.83 16.67
C ALA A 163 15.93 6.15 17.26
N ARG A 164 15.05 6.93 17.91
CA ARG A 164 13.77 6.42 18.43
C ARG A 164 12.85 5.94 17.31
N SER A 165 12.70 6.71 16.24
CA SER A 165 11.93 6.34 15.05
C SER A 165 12.47 5.03 14.48
N ALA A 166 13.76 4.94 14.21
CA ALA A 166 14.41 3.74 13.70
C ALA A 166 14.11 2.51 14.59
N ARG A 167 14.25 2.65 15.92
CA ARG A 167 13.95 1.57 16.87
C ARG A 167 12.48 1.13 16.84
N SER A 168 11.55 2.08 16.79
CA SER A 168 10.11 1.78 16.69
C SER A 168 9.77 1.06 15.38
N PHE A 169 10.34 1.49 14.26
CA PHE A 169 10.14 0.85 12.97
C PHE A 169 10.80 -0.53 12.92
N MET A 170 11.99 -0.71 13.50
CA MET A 170 12.63 -2.03 13.63
C MET A 170 11.77 -2.99 14.46
N ALA A 171 11.21 -2.53 15.58
CA ALA A 171 10.32 -3.35 16.42
C ALA A 171 9.06 -3.77 15.64
N PHE A 172 8.45 -2.83 14.89
CA PHE A 172 7.33 -3.15 14.01
C PHE A 172 7.72 -4.15 12.92
N GLY A 173 8.88 -3.96 12.28
CA GLY A 173 9.42 -4.86 11.27
C GLY A 173 9.72 -6.26 11.82
N ALA A 174 10.14 -6.37 13.08
CA ALA A 174 10.34 -7.66 13.73
C ALA A 174 9.02 -8.42 13.89
N ILE A 175 7.97 -7.76 14.37
CA ILE A 175 6.63 -8.37 14.53
C ILE A 175 6.08 -8.84 13.18
N ILE A 176 6.12 -7.96 12.17
CA ILE A 176 5.64 -8.28 10.83
C ILE A 176 6.48 -9.36 10.17
N GLY A 177 7.81 -9.28 10.26
CA GLY A 177 8.73 -10.26 9.68
C GLY A 177 8.54 -11.65 10.28
N LEU A 178 8.40 -11.74 11.61
CA LEU A 178 8.11 -13.02 12.29
C LEU A 178 6.75 -13.59 11.88
N THR A 179 5.75 -12.72 11.71
CA THR A 179 4.42 -13.13 11.23
C THR A 179 4.50 -13.65 9.79
N GLN A 180 5.25 -12.98 8.91
CA GLN A 180 5.50 -13.43 7.54
C GLN A 180 6.21 -14.78 7.51
N ASP A 181 7.26 -14.96 8.32
CA ASP A 181 8.00 -16.22 8.38
C ASP A 181 7.14 -17.36 8.97
N GLY A 182 6.27 -17.07 9.94
CA GLY A 182 5.28 -18.03 10.43
C GLY A 182 4.29 -18.47 9.35
N MET A 183 3.76 -17.54 8.55
CA MET A 183 2.89 -17.85 7.41
C MET A 183 3.61 -18.62 6.29
N ARG A 184 4.92 -18.42 6.13
CA ARG A 184 5.74 -19.17 5.18
C ARG A 184 5.98 -20.60 5.66
N PHE A 185 6.29 -20.77 6.94
CA PHE A 185 6.42 -22.08 7.57
C PHE A 185 5.12 -22.90 7.46
N ALA A 186 3.96 -22.28 7.71
CA ALA A 186 2.66 -22.93 7.57
C ALA A 186 2.35 -23.41 6.14
N ARG A 187 2.97 -22.80 5.12
CA ARG A 187 2.84 -23.20 3.70
C ARG A 187 3.87 -24.25 3.26
N GLY A 188 4.72 -24.70 4.18
CA GLY A 188 5.77 -25.69 3.92
C GLY A 188 7.05 -25.11 3.30
N ASN A 189 7.22 -23.79 3.30
CA ASN A 189 8.45 -23.17 2.83
C ASN A 189 9.56 -23.23 3.90
N ASP A 190 10.80 -23.39 3.44
CA ASP A 190 11.95 -23.48 4.33
C ASP A 190 12.30 -22.10 4.94
N VAL A 191 12.38 -22.09 6.26
CA VAL A 191 12.87 -20.98 7.07
C VAL A 191 14.11 -21.48 7.81
N TRP A 192 15.27 -20.84 7.59
CA TRP A 192 16.57 -21.43 7.96
C TRP A 192 16.71 -21.71 9.47
N TYR A 193 16.19 -20.84 10.32
CA TYR A 193 16.29 -20.99 11.77
C TYR A 193 15.27 -21.99 12.35
N LEU A 194 14.12 -22.19 11.68
CA LEU A 194 13.14 -23.22 12.08
C LEU A 194 13.60 -24.62 11.67
N ARG A 195 14.51 -24.75 10.70
CA ARG A 195 15.14 -26.04 10.36
C ARG A 195 15.95 -26.61 11.53
N PHE A 196 16.57 -25.77 12.35
CA PHE A 196 17.24 -26.21 13.57
C PHE A 196 16.27 -26.77 14.60
N LEU A 197 15.04 -26.23 14.68
CA LEU A 197 14.02 -26.70 15.62
C LEU A 197 13.38 -28.05 15.21
N ARG A 198 13.35 -28.35 13.91
CA ARG A 198 12.77 -29.60 13.36
C ARG A 198 13.75 -30.79 13.41
N ARG A 199 15.05 -30.52 13.56
CA ARG A 199 16.11 -31.54 13.51
C ARG A 199 16.45 -32.15 14.89
N ASN A 200 15.94 -31.56 15.96
CA ASN A 200 15.90 -32.15 17.31
C ASN A 200 14.52 -32.71 17.60
#